data_AF-A0A919RSM0-F1
#
_entry.id   AF-A0A919RSM0-F1
#
_cell.length_a   1.000
_cell.length_b   1.000
_cell.length_c   1.000
_cell.angle_alpha   90.00
_cell.angle_beta   90.00
_cell.angle_gamma   90.00
#
_symmetry.space_group_name_H-M   'P 1'
#
loop_
_entity.id
_entity.type
_entity.pdbx_description
1 polymer ?
#
loop_
_entity_poly.entity_id
_entity_poly.type
_entity_poly.pdbx_seq_one_letter_code
_entity_poly.pdbx_strand_id
1 'polypeptide(L)'
;MMGYPLRHRLSFAPLGGGLARRGQDREFAQLARLQEARTATTPPPAESGTSGGAMGYTVALAALHGLGLVGEGTDAVARGLLGELLAEGGIAVQVAMTQTDAARLLGTREKPKVEGWEVFANRQELLTHLQVEIVRRRGQRDGGAAAEDLPWLFAITSPGDTAEALHKVVDGGAEDLIMGIVLGEWPYGITCTVDADGHITNLAGAGAPSWVGRRLPTLTTAELTWLVL
;
A
#
# COMPACT_ATOMS: atom_id res chain seq x y z
N MET A 1 -16.15 -68.40 -31.27
CA MET A 1 -14.76 -68.02 -30.95
C MET A 1 -14.56 -66.58 -31.41
N MET A 2 -14.87 -65.59 -30.57
CA MET A 2 -14.57 -64.16 -30.76
C MET A 2 -14.92 -63.39 -29.47
N GLY A 3 -13.99 -62.56 -28.97
CA GLY A 3 -14.27 -61.29 -28.27
C GLY A 3 -14.38 -61.25 -26.73
N TYR A 4 -13.24 -61.15 -26.03
CA TYR A 4 -13.10 -60.44 -24.74
C TYR A 4 -12.99 -58.90 -24.99
N PRO A 5 -12.92 -57.99 -23.98
CA PRO A 5 -13.64 -57.85 -22.71
C PRO A 5 -14.28 -56.44 -22.54
N LEU A 6 -15.27 -56.27 -21.65
CA LEU A 6 -15.74 -54.94 -21.22
C LEU A 6 -14.92 -54.45 -20.02
N ARG A 7 -14.17 -53.36 -20.25
CA ARG A 7 -13.40 -52.62 -19.26
C ARG A 7 -14.34 -51.88 -18.30
N HIS A 8 -14.18 -52.08 -16.99
CA HIS A 8 -14.69 -51.17 -15.98
C HIS A 8 -14.01 -49.81 -16.13
N ARG A 9 -14.81 -48.78 -16.44
CA ARG A 9 -14.38 -47.38 -16.49
C ARG A 9 -14.44 -46.83 -15.06
N LEU A 10 -13.27 -46.72 -14.41
CA LEU A 10 -13.14 -45.93 -13.19
C LEU A 10 -13.40 -44.46 -13.55
N SER A 11 -14.52 -43.92 -13.07
CA SER A 11 -14.83 -42.50 -13.12
C SER A 11 -13.95 -41.79 -12.10
N PHE A 12 -12.89 -41.14 -12.56
CA PHE A 12 -12.17 -40.14 -11.77
C PHE A 12 -13.00 -38.86 -11.76
N ALA A 13 -13.64 -38.57 -10.62
CA ALA A 13 -14.11 -37.23 -10.34
C ALA A 13 -12.90 -36.31 -10.06
N PRO A 14 -12.76 -35.14 -10.69
CA PRO A 14 -11.70 -34.20 -10.35
C PRO A 14 -12.07 -33.50 -9.04
N LEU A 15 -11.54 -34.00 -7.92
CA LEU A 15 -11.43 -33.24 -6.68
C LEU A 15 -10.10 -32.46 -6.73
N GLY A 16 -10.16 -31.12 -6.78
CA GLY A 16 -8.95 -30.31 -6.59
C GLY A 16 -8.82 -28.96 -7.30
N GLY A 17 -9.85 -28.44 -8.00
CA GLY A 17 -9.72 -27.19 -8.77
C GLY A 17 -10.15 -25.89 -8.07
N GLY A 18 -10.85 -25.96 -6.92
CA GLY A 18 -11.61 -24.82 -6.39
C GLY A 18 -10.84 -23.83 -5.51
N LEU A 19 -9.65 -24.19 -5.01
CA LEU A 19 -8.80 -23.31 -4.19
C LEU A 19 -7.79 -22.55 -5.06
N ALA A 20 -7.15 -23.25 -6.01
CA ALA A 20 -6.23 -22.63 -6.97
C ALA A 20 -6.92 -21.59 -7.88
N ARG A 21 -8.14 -21.87 -8.37
CA ARG A 21 -8.92 -20.89 -9.14
C ARG A 21 -9.30 -19.66 -8.31
N ARG A 22 -9.64 -19.85 -7.03
CA ARG A 22 -10.04 -18.74 -6.14
C ARG A 22 -8.89 -17.79 -5.81
N GLY A 23 -7.66 -18.30 -5.67
CA GLY A 23 -6.46 -17.46 -5.50
C GLY A 23 -6.07 -16.73 -6.78
N GLN A 24 -6.18 -17.39 -7.94
CA GLN A 24 -5.92 -16.73 -9.23
C GLN A 24 -6.91 -15.61 -9.53
N ASP A 25 -8.22 -15.87 -9.40
CA ASP A 25 -9.27 -14.90 -9.75
C ASP A 25 -9.17 -13.59 -8.97
N ARG A 26 -8.72 -13.67 -7.71
CA ARG A 26 -8.57 -12.50 -6.87
C ARG A 26 -7.19 -11.84 -7.06
N GLU A 27 -6.11 -12.59 -7.35
CA GLU A 27 -4.77 -12.01 -7.64
C GLU A 27 -4.87 -11.09 -8.85
N PHE A 28 -5.60 -11.55 -9.86
CA PHE A 28 -6.00 -10.74 -11.00
C PHE A 28 -6.80 -9.50 -10.58
N ALA A 29 -7.69 -9.59 -9.60
CA ALA A 29 -8.44 -8.45 -9.10
C ALA A 29 -7.56 -7.42 -8.37
N GLN A 30 -6.53 -7.85 -7.63
CA GLN A 30 -5.62 -6.94 -6.91
C GLN A 30 -4.64 -6.24 -7.85
N LEU A 31 -4.07 -6.98 -8.80
CA LEU A 31 -3.25 -6.39 -9.87
C LEU A 31 -4.08 -5.53 -10.82
N ALA A 32 -5.32 -5.92 -11.13
CA ALA A 32 -6.25 -5.09 -11.88
C ALA A 32 -6.58 -3.80 -11.12
N ARG A 33 -6.82 -3.84 -9.80
CA ARG A 33 -6.98 -2.63 -8.98
C ARG A 33 -5.76 -1.73 -9.01
N LEU A 34 -4.55 -2.30 -8.97
CA LEU A 34 -3.31 -1.52 -9.14
C LEU A 34 -3.21 -0.87 -10.52
N GLN A 35 -3.53 -1.61 -11.59
CA GLN A 35 -3.52 -1.10 -12.96
C GLN A 35 -4.60 -0.03 -13.18
N GLU A 36 -5.80 -0.24 -12.66
CA GLU A 36 -6.89 0.74 -12.63
C GLU A 36 -6.45 1.98 -11.87
N ALA A 37 -5.85 1.82 -10.68
CA ALA A 37 -5.37 2.94 -9.88
C ALA A 37 -4.26 3.74 -10.60
N ARG A 38 -3.37 3.07 -11.34
CA ARG A 38 -2.32 3.71 -12.18
C ARG A 38 -2.88 4.43 -13.41
N THR A 39 -4.03 4.02 -13.91
CA THR A 39 -4.66 4.61 -15.11
C THR A 39 -5.82 5.54 -14.76
N ALA A 40 -6.20 5.62 -13.49
CA ALA A 40 -7.28 6.44 -12.98
C ALA A 40 -6.94 7.93 -13.09
N THR A 41 -7.47 8.55 -14.14
CA THR A 41 -7.59 10.01 -14.26
C THR A 41 -8.82 10.54 -13.53
N THR A 42 -9.83 9.69 -13.33
CA THR A 42 -11.04 10.00 -12.57
C THR A 42 -10.79 9.73 -11.08
N PRO A 43 -11.13 10.66 -10.18
CA PRO A 43 -10.97 10.44 -8.75
C PRO A 43 -11.76 9.19 -8.30
N PRO A 44 -11.22 8.35 -7.41
CA PRO A 44 -11.99 7.26 -6.83
C PRO A 44 -13.28 7.83 -6.21
N PRO A 45 -14.42 7.13 -6.37
CA PRO A 45 -15.70 7.62 -5.88
C PRO A 45 -15.57 7.98 -4.40
N ALA A 46 -15.99 9.20 -4.06
CA ALA A 46 -16.14 9.61 -2.67
C ALA A 46 -17.36 8.87 -2.11
N GLU A 47 -17.19 7.60 -1.77
CA GLU A 47 -18.26 6.82 -1.17
C GLU A 47 -18.64 7.48 0.15
N SER A 48 -19.91 7.84 0.22
CA SER A 48 -20.48 8.63 1.30
C SER A 48 -20.35 7.85 2.61
N GLY A 49 -19.50 8.33 3.52
CA GLY A 49 -19.58 7.99 4.95
C GLY A 49 -18.98 6.67 5.43
N THR A 50 -18.15 5.98 4.65
CA THR A 50 -17.38 4.81 5.15
C THR A 50 -15.91 4.96 4.75
N SER A 51 -14.97 4.63 5.65
CA SER A 51 -13.50 4.78 5.55
C SER A 51 -12.79 4.20 4.30
N GLY A 52 -13.49 3.86 3.21
CA GLY A 52 -12.92 3.30 1.98
C GLY A 52 -12.52 4.33 0.91
N GLY A 53 -13.05 5.56 0.95
CA GLY A 53 -12.86 6.53 -0.13
C GLY A 53 -11.42 7.11 -0.20
N ALA A 54 -10.80 7.34 0.96
CA ALA A 54 -9.50 8.01 1.09
C ALA A 54 -8.30 7.08 0.86
N MET A 55 -8.37 5.84 1.35
CA MET A 55 -7.45 4.74 1.00
C MET A 55 -7.30 4.57 -0.52
N GLY A 56 -8.39 4.74 -1.28
CA GLY A 56 -8.37 4.72 -2.74
C GLY A 56 -7.47 5.79 -3.35
N TYR A 57 -7.48 7.01 -2.82
CA TYR A 57 -6.59 8.09 -3.28
C TYR A 57 -5.12 7.77 -2.97
N THR A 58 -4.85 7.24 -1.78
CA THR A 58 -3.50 6.93 -1.31
C THR A 58 -2.87 5.81 -2.12
N VAL A 59 -3.61 4.72 -2.31
CA VAL A 59 -3.20 3.60 -3.17
C VAL A 59 -2.95 4.10 -4.58
N ALA A 60 -3.85 4.91 -5.16
CA ALA A 60 -3.70 5.37 -6.52
C ALA A 60 -2.53 6.32 -6.73
N LEU A 61 -2.31 7.26 -5.80
CA LEU A 61 -1.17 8.17 -5.88
C LEU A 61 0.15 7.44 -5.60
N ALA A 62 0.19 6.55 -4.60
CA ALA A 62 1.41 5.81 -4.29
C ALA A 62 1.76 4.78 -5.39
N ALA A 63 0.78 4.31 -6.16
CA ALA A 63 1.00 3.38 -7.28
C ALA A 63 1.78 4.02 -8.44
N LEU A 64 1.78 5.36 -8.49
CA LEU A 64 2.45 6.19 -9.48
C LEU A 64 3.86 6.58 -9.01
N HIS A 65 4.67 5.56 -8.72
CA HIS A 65 6.09 5.71 -8.31
C HIS A 65 6.30 6.37 -6.93
N GLY A 66 5.30 6.26 -6.04
CA GLY A 66 5.30 6.84 -4.71
C GLY A 66 4.72 8.26 -4.64
N LEU A 67 4.26 8.62 -3.45
CA LEU A 67 3.59 9.87 -3.14
C LEU A 67 4.44 10.73 -2.20
N GLY A 68 4.81 11.94 -2.61
CA GLY A 68 5.30 12.99 -1.71
C GLY A 68 4.15 13.79 -1.11
N LEU A 69 4.23 14.14 0.17
CA LEU A 69 3.27 15.02 0.86
C LEU A 69 4.01 16.27 1.37
N VAL A 70 3.51 17.45 0.97
CA VAL A 70 4.05 18.76 1.39
C VAL A 70 2.91 19.73 1.75
N GLY A 71 3.25 20.80 2.47
CA GLY A 71 2.28 21.82 2.90
C GLY A 71 1.86 21.70 4.37
N GLU A 72 1.01 22.62 4.82
CA GLU A 72 0.66 22.78 6.23
C GLU A 72 -0.06 21.57 6.82
N GLY A 73 -0.92 20.91 6.04
CA GLY A 73 -1.68 19.74 6.48
C GLY A 73 -0.91 18.42 6.41
N THR A 74 0.38 18.42 6.03
CA THR A 74 1.14 17.18 5.75
C THR A 74 1.06 16.17 6.90
N ASP A 75 1.33 16.61 8.12
CA ASP A 75 1.37 15.71 9.28
C ASP A 75 -0.04 15.22 9.66
N ALA A 76 -1.05 16.09 9.52
CA ALA A 76 -2.44 15.71 9.77
C ALA A 76 -2.93 14.69 8.74
N VAL A 77 -2.58 14.88 7.46
CA VAL A 77 -2.90 13.94 6.39
C VAL A 77 -2.16 12.62 6.59
N ALA A 78 -0.85 12.66 6.85
CA ALA A 78 -0.06 11.45 7.09
C ALA A 78 -0.60 10.63 8.28
N ARG A 79 -1.06 11.29 9.35
CA ARG A 79 -1.78 10.63 10.44
C ARG A 79 -3.10 10.02 10.01
N GLY A 80 -3.89 10.73 9.20
CA GLY A 80 -5.14 10.22 8.64
C GLY A 80 -4.92 8.97 7.81
N LEU A 81 -3.91 9.00 6.93
CA LEU A 81 -3.51 7.84 6.13
C LEU A 81 -3.05 6.68 6.99
N LEU A 82 -2.17 6.93 7.98
CA LEU A 82 -1.74 5.90 8.92
C LEU A 82 -2.92 5.26 9.65
N GLY A 83 -3.86 6.07 10.14
CA GLY A 83 -5.07 5.61 10.81
C GLY A 83 -5.95 4.76 9.91
N GLU A 84 -6.14 5.14 8.65
CA GLU A 84 -6.92 4.34 7.69
C GLU A 84 -6.20 3.05 7.27
N LEU A 85 -4.88 3.09 7.10
CA LEU A 85 -4.07 1.93 6.74
C LEU A 85 -4.07 0.86 7.84
N LEU A 86 -4.06 1.29 9.10
CA LEU A 86 -4.03 0.40 10.27
C LEU A 86 -5.41 0.09 10.84
N ALA A 87 -6.45 0.84 10.46
CA ALA A 87 -7.82 0.49 10.80
C ALA A 87 -8.17 -0.83 10.08
N GLU A 88 -8.72 -1.79 10.82
CA GLU A 88 -9.14 -3.06 10.25
C GLU A 88 -10.09 -2.84 9.06
N GLY A 89 -9.56 -3.12 7.87
CA GLY A 89 -10.28 -3.09 6.60
C GLY A 89 -10.13 -4.43 5.89
N GLY A 90 -10.94 -4.67 4.86
CA GLY A 90 -10.98 -5.95 4.13
C GLY A 90 -9.71 -6.31 3.34
N ILE A 91 -8.61 -5.58 3.50
CA ILE A 91 -7.32 -5.80 2.85
C ILE A 91 -6.24 -5.87 3.93
N ALA A 92 -5.37 -6.88 3.87
CA ALA A 92 -4.23 -6.97 4.77
C ALA A 92 -3.21 -5.86 4.42
N VAL A 93 -2.85 -5.04 5.41
CA VAL A 93 -1.93 -3.91 5.25
C VAL A 93 -0.83 -4.01 6.29
N GLN A 94 0.39 -3.68 5.87
CA GLN A 94 1.55 -3.44 6.71
C GLN A 94 2.06 -2.03 6.47
N VAL A 95 2.44 -1.35 7.54
CA VAL A 95 3.07 -0.03 7.51
C VAL A 95 4.46 -0.14 8.11
N ALA A 96 5.45 0.36 7.40
CA ALA A 96 6.84 0.42 7.82
C ALA A 96 7.31 1.87 7.87
N MET A 97 7.92 2.30 8.96
CA MET A 97 8.44 3.67 9.10
C MET A 97 9.64 3.78 10.04
N THR A 98 10.29 4.94 10.06
CA THR A 98 11.38 5.20 11.02
C THR A 98 10.86 5.68 12.37
N GLN A 99 11.62 5.47 13.45
CA GLN A 99 11.33 6.04 14.77
C GLN A 99 11.19 7.57 14.74
N THR A 100 11.99 8.24 13.91
CA THR A 100 11.93 9.70 13.75
C THR A 100 10.60 10.15 13.15
N ASP A 101 10.13 9.44 12.11
CA ASP A 101 8.85 9.76 11.45
C ASP A 101 7.66 9.36 12.33
N ALA A 102 7.74 8.24 13.04
CA ALA A 102 6.75 7.86 14.05
C ALA A 102 6.62 8.94 15.12
N ALA A 103 7.74 9.42 15.66
CA ALA A 103 7.76 10.47 16.68
C ALA A 103 7.24 11.82 16.16
N ARG A 104 7.52 12.16 14.89
CA ARG A 104 6.95 13.34 14.23
C ARG A 104 5.42 13.28 14.19
N LEU A 105 4.86 12.15 13.77
CA LEU A 105 3.41 12.01 13.59
C LEU A 105 2.66 11.84 14.91
N LEU A 106 3.18 11.02 15.82
CA LEU A 106 2.51 10.68 17.08
C LEU A 106 2.86 11.61 18.25
N GLY A 107 3.90 12.44 18.12
CA GLY A 107 4.41 13.24 19.23
C GLY A 107 5.04 12.42 20.38
N THR A 108 5.17 11.10 20.22
CA THR A 108 5.77 10.18 21.20
C THR A 108 6.73 9.22 20.51
N ARG A 109 7.74 8.76 21.26
CA ARG A 109 8.70 7.73 20.84
C ARG A 109 8.29 6.32 21.24
N GLU A 110 7.14 6.18 21.90
CA GLU A 110 6.64 4.87 22.30
C GLU A 110 6.36 4.00 21.09
N LYS A 111 6.78 2.72 21.17
CA LYS A 111 6.55 1.78 20.09
C LYS A 111 5.05 1.48 20.02
N PRO A 112 4.43 1.62 18.84
CA PRO A 112 3.03 1.27 18.68
C PRO A 112 2.81 -0.22 18.93
N LYS A 113 1.64 -0.57 19.47
CA LYS A 113 1.24 -1.95 19.77
C LYS A 113 0.24 -2.52 18.76
N VAL A 114 0.21 -1.94 17.56
CA VAL A 114 -0.78 -2.28 16.54
C VAL A 114 -0.19 -3.30 15.57
N GLU A 115 -0.97 -4.33 15.29
CA GLU A 115 -0.63 -5.34 14.30
C GLU A 115 -0.48 -4.68 12.92
N GLY A 116 0.48 -5.18 12.13
CA GLY A 116 0.77 -4.60 10.81
C GLY A 116 1.61 -3.32 10.86
N TRP A 117 2.00 -2.79 12.02
CA TRP A 117 2.90 -1.64 12.09
C TRP A 117 4.31 -2.00 12.57
N GLU A 118 5.30 -1.78 11.71
CA GLU A 118 6.73 -1.93 12.00
C GLU A 118 7.45 -0.57 12.04
N VAL A 119 8.27 -0.38 13.08
CA VAL A 119 9.06 0.84 13.30
C VAL A 119 10.55 0.49 13.37
N PHE A 120 11.34 1.09 12.48
CA PHE A 120 12.78 0.87 12.31
C PHE A 120 13.60 1.99 12.93
N ALA A 121 14.82 1.72 13.38
CA ALA A 121 15.63 2.72 14.07
C ALA A 121 16.03 3.88 13.16
N ASN A 122 16.25 3.60 11.87
CA ASN A 122 16.71 4.57 10.89
C ASN A 122 16.25 4.21 9.47
N ARG A 123 16.47 5.13 8.52
CA ARG A 123 16.08 4.95 7.10
C ARG A 123 16.80 3.80 6.41
N GLN A 124 18.06 3.54 6.80
CA GLN A 124 18.84 2.47 6.19
C GLN A 124 18.26 1.09 6.53
N GLU A 125 17.85 0.88 7.79
CA GLU A 125 17.17 -0.34 8.22
C GLU A 125 15.81 -0.52 7.52
N LEU A 126 15.01 0.55 7.42
CA LEU A 126 13.77 0.54 6.67
C LEU A 126 14.02 0.14 5.21
N LEU A 127 14.97 0.77 4.54
CA LEU A 127 15.32 0.46 3.15
C LEU A 127 15.76 -0.99 2.99
N THR A 128 16.62 -1.49 3.87
CA THR A 128 17.06 -2.89 3.86
C THR A 128 15.88 -3.85 4.04
N HIS A 129 14.95 -3.54 4.95
CA HIS A 129 13.73 -4.32 5.12
C HIS A 129 12.90 -4.36 3.82
N LEU A 130 12.66 -3.22 3.17
CA LEU A 130 11.91 -3.17 1.92
C LEU A 130 12.58 -3.97 0.80
N GLN A 131 13.91 -3.92 0.69
CA GLN A 131 14.66 -4.71 -0.28
C GLN A 131 14.54 -6.21 -0.03
N VAL A 132 14.61 -6.64 1.24
CA VAL A 132 14.38 -8.04 1.64
C VAL A 132 12.95 -8.46 1.30
N GLU A 133 11.95 -7.61 1.55
CA GLU A 133 10.56 -7.87 1.22
C GLU A 133 10.35 -8.06 -0.28
N ILE A 134 10.96 -7.24 -1.15
CA ILE A 134 10.94 -7.45 -2.61
C ILE A 134 11.44 -8.86 -2.95
N VAL A 135 12.61 -9.25 -2.44
CA VAL A 135 13.21 -10.56 -2.74
C VAL A 135 12.32 -11.70 -2.22
N ARG A 136 11.81 -11.57 -0.99
CA ARG A 136 10.93 -12.57 -0.36
C ARG A 136 9.66 -12.77 -1.17
N ARG A 137 8.99 -11.68 -1.55
CA ARG A 137 7.70 -11.71 -2.26
C ARG A 137 7.86 -12.22 -3.69
N ARG A 138 8.95 -11.88 -4.38
CA ARG A 138 9.29 -12.47 -5.68
C ARG A 138 9.52 -13.97 -5.58
N GLY A 139 10.30 -14.42 -4.61
CA GLY A 139 10.53 -15.85 -4.38
C GLY A 139 9.23 -16.62 -4.07
N GLN A 140 8.30 -16.00 -3.35
CA GLN A 140 6.98 -16.56 -3.09
C GLN A 140 6.13 -16.66 -4.36
N ARG A 141 6.12 -15.61 -5.20
CA ARG A 141 5.41 -15.61 -6.49
C ARG A 141 5.97 -16.69 -7.42
N ASP A 142 7.29 -16.77 -7.54
CA ASP A 142 7.97 -17.78 -8.37
C ASP A 142 7.72 -19.21 -7.86
N GLY A 143 7.55 -19.35 -6.53
CA GLY A 143 7.17 -20.59 -5.86
C GLY A 143 5.68 -20.94 -5.94
N GLY A 144 4.86 -20.11 -6.60
CA GLY A 144 3.42 -20.34 -6.80
C GLY A 144 2.53 -19.92 -5.63
N ALA A 145 3.03 -19.14 -4.67
CA ALA A 145 2.15 -18.45 -3.72
C ALA A 145 1.41 -17.32 -4.44
N ALA A 146 0.10 -17.22 -4.22
CA ALA A 146 -0.69 -16.13 -4.79
C ALA A 146 -0.26 -14.82 -4.13
N ALA A 147 -0.07 -13.76 -4.92
CA ALA A 147 0.34 -12.44 -4.40
C ALA A 147 -0.64 -11.84 -3.39
N GLU A 148 -1.84 -12.41 -3.29
CA GLU A 148 -2.95 -12.00 -2.43
C GLU A 148 -2.81 -12.31 -0.95
N ASP A 149 -2.04 -13.36 -0.63
CA ASP A 149 -1.76 -13.70 0.76
C ASP A 149 -0.77 -12.70 1.37
N LEU A 150 -0.25 -11.77 0.57
CA LEU A 150 0.71 -10.77 0.99
C LEU A 150 0.01 -9.44 1.31
N PRO A 151 0.26 -8.89 2.51
CA PRO A 151 -0.25 -7.58 2.85
C PRO A 151 0.39 -6.50 1.97
N TRP A 152 -0.37 -5.45 1.67
CA TRP A 152 0.18 -4.24 1.07
C TRP A 152 1.17 -3.62 2.05
N LEU A 153 2.40 -3.36 1.61
CA LEU A 153 3.43 -2.77 2.45
C LEU A 153 3.63 -1.31 2.09
N PHE A 154 3.23 -0.41 2.99
CA PHE A 154 3.43 1.02 2.86
C PHE A 154 4.64 1.48 3.66
N ALA A 155 5.66 1.99 2.98
CA ALA A 155 6.77 2.69 3.60
C ALA A 155 6.41 4.17 3.78
N ILE A 156 6.33 4.64 5.02
CA ILE A 156 6.12 6.07 5.34
C ILE A 156 7.43 6.63 5.91
N THR A 157 8.05 7.58 5.21
CA THR A 157 9.36 8.13 5.63
C THR A 157 9.55 9.57 5.17
N SER A 158 10.25 10.39 5.96
CA SER A 158 10.74 11.68 5.45
C SER A 158 11.85 11.48 4.40
N PRO A 159 12.01 12.40 3.43
CA PRO A 159 13.10 12.33 2.46
C PRO A 159 14.47 12.39 3.14
N GLY A 160 15.49 11.87 2.47
CA GLY A 160 16.84 11.78 3.01
C GLY A 160 17.88 11.37 1.98
N ASP A 161 19.07 11.08 2.47
CA ASP A 161 20.21 10.51 1.73
C ASP A 161 19.88 9.18 1.01
N THR A 162 18.85 8.47 1.47
CA THR A 162 18.38 7.22 0.85
C THR A 162 17.28 7.40 -0.21
N ALA A 163 16.93 8.64 -0.61
CA ALA A 163 15.77 8.91 -1.47
C ALA A 163 15.86 8.19 -2.84
N GLU A 164 17.01 8.20 -3.50
CA GLU A 164 17.20 7.52 -4.79
C GLU A 164 17.05 6.00 -4.65
N ALA A 165 17.58 5.42 -3.56
CA ALA A 165 17.47 3.99 -3.31
C ALA A 165 16.04 3.59 -2.96
N LEU A 166 15.33 4.42 -2.19
CA LEU A 166 13.91 4.24 -1.91
C LEU A 166 13.08 4.28 -3.20
N HIS A 167 13.39 5.20 -4.12
CA HIS A 167 12.70 5.25 -5.42
C HIS A 167 12.84 3.93 -6.18
N LYS A 168 14.06 3.38 -6.30
CA LYS A 168 14.31 2.09 -6.98
C LYS A 168 13.49 0.95 -6.37
N VAL A 169 13.35 0.96 -5.05
CA VAL A 169 12.54 -0.02 -4.30
C VAL A 169 11.04 0.17 -4.58
N VAL A 170 10.51 1.38 -4.49
CA VAL A 170 9.08 1.66 -4.71
C VAL A 170 8.69 1.42 -6.17
N ASP A 171 9.54 1.83 -7.12
CA ASP A 171 9.33 1.64 -8.54
C ASP A 171 9.32 0.15 -8.92
N GLY A 172 10.34 -0.59 -8.48
CA GLY A 172 10.47 -2.02 -8.75
C GLY A 172 9.60 -2.94 -7.85
N GLY A 173 9.02 -2.39 -6.78
CA GLY A 173 8.28 -3.13 -5.75
C GLY A 173 6.76 -3.00 -5.86
N ALA A 174 6.23 -2.16 -6.75
CA ALA A 174 4.80 -1.97 -6.90
C ALA A 174 4.05 -3.26 -7.29
N GLU A 175 4.65 -4.11 -8.15
CA GLU A 175 4.11 -5.45 -8.47
C GLU A 175 4.18 -6.42 -7.28
N ASP A 176 5.07 -6.14 -6.33
CA ASP A 176 5.24 -6.84 -5.05
C ASP A 176 4.38 -6.21 -3.93
N LEU A 177 3.43 -5.31 -4.28
CA LEU A 177 2.53 -4.60 -3.35
C LEU A 177 3.27 -3.70 -2.34
N ILE A 178 4.43 -3.17 -2.74
CA ILE A 178 5.25 -2.27 -1.91
C ILE A 178 5.10 -0.85 -2.44
N MET A 179 4.71 0.06 -1.56
CA MET A 179 4.30 1.43 -1.87
C MET A 179 5.05 2.43 -0.99
N GLY A 180 5.35 3.61 -1.52
CA GLY A 180 6.06 4.68 -0.79
C GLY A 180 5.23 5.92 -0.56
N ILE A 181 5.22 6.41 0.68
CA ILE A 181 4.70 7.73 1.08
C ILE A 181 5.85 8.50 1.71
N VAL A 182 6.21 9.63 1.09
CA VAL A 182 7.33 10.47 1.47
C VAL A 182 6.82 11.75 2.13
N LEU A 183 7.23 12.00 3.38
CA LEU A 183 6.82 13.17 4.15
C LEU A 183 7.67 14.41 3.80
N GLY A 184 7.63 14.79 2.53
CA GLY A 184 8.34 15.92 1.94
C GLY A 184 8.26 15.88 0.41
N GLU A 185 9.10 16.68 -0.25
CA GLU A 185 9.19 16.68 -1.71
C GLU A 185 9.62 15.30 -2.23
N TRP A 186 8.99 14.87 -3.32
CA TRP A 186 9.28 13.60 -3.98
C TRP A 186 9.51 13.80 -5.49
N PRO A 187 10.77 13.85 -5.95
CA PRO A 187 11.07 14.15 -7.34
C PRO A 187 10.86 12.96 -8.29
N TYR A 188 10.61 11.77 -7.76
CA TYR A 188 10.54 10.53 -8.54
C TYR A 188 9.11 10.01 -8.79
N GLY A 189 8.10 10.73 -8.31
CA GLY A 189 6.69 10.38 -8.43
C GLY A 189 5.82 11.62 -8.38
N ILE A 190 4.66 11.52 -7.72
CA ILE A 190 3.76 12.67 -7.54
C ILE A 190 4.01 13.30 -6.18
N THR A 191 4.24 14.62 -6.15
CA THR A 191 4.22 15.42 -4.93
C THR A 191 2.87 16.12 -4.81
N CYS A 192 2.14 15.84 -3.73
CA CYS A 192 0.87 16.43 -3.38
C CYS A 192 1.06 17.53 -2.33
N THR A 193 0.64 18.74 -2.66
CA THR A 193 0.57 19.85 -1.72
C THR A 193 -0.81 19.88 -1.06
N VAL A 194 -0.84 19.92 0.26
CA VAL A 194 -2.06 19.97 1.06
C VAL A 194 -2.10 21.20 1.97
N ASP A 195 -3.28 21.81 2.09
CA ASP A 195 -3.52 22.87 3.08
C ASP A 195 -3.83 22.32 4.48
N ALA A 196 -4.03 23.20 5.46
CA ALA A 196 -4.29 22.85 6.85
C ALA A 196 -5.53 21.96 7.05
N ASP A 197 -6.52 22.08 6.16
CA ASP A 197 -7.78 21.34 6.22
C ASP A 197 -7.71 19.96 5.52
N GLY A 198 -6.56 19.67 4.88
CA GLY A 198 -6.28 18.45 4.16
C GLY A 198 -6.73 18.47 2.70
N HIS A 199 -7.03 19.63 2.13
CA HIS A 199 -7.36 19.73 0.71
C HIS A 199 -6.09 19.74 -0.15
N ILE A 200 -6.14 18.99 -1.25
CA ILE A 200 -5.11 19.00 -2.29
C ILE A 200 -5.15 20.35 -3.01
N THR A 201 -4.12 21.16 -2.83
CA THR A 201 -3.98 22.46 -3.50
C THR A 201 -3.15 22.37 -4.78
N ASN A 202 -2.26 21.37 -4.88
CA ASN A 202 -1.45 21.12 -6.06
C ASN A 202 -1.03 19.65 -6.14
N LEU A 203 -0.86 19.14 -7.37
CA LEU A 203 -0.25 17.85 -7.66
C LEU A 203 0.81 18.05 -8.75
N ALA A 204 2.07 17.83 -8.40
CA ALA A 204 3.20 17.97 -9.30
C ALA A 204 3.85 16.62 -9.57
N GLY A 205 4.14 16.32 -10.83
CA GLY A 205 4.75 15.04 -11.25
C GLY A 205 4.19 14.56 -12.59
N ALA A 206 4.93 13.68 -13.25
CA ALA A 206 4.45 13.06 -14.48
C ALA A 206 3.23 12.17 -14.19
N GLY A 207 2.15 12.34 -14.96
CA GLY A 207 0.92 11.57 -14.76
C GLY A 207 0.07 12.03 -13.56
N ALA A 208 0.37 13.18 -12.97
CA ALA A 208 -0.44 13.75 -11.90
C ALA A 208 -1.92 13.91 -12.33
N PRO A 209 -2.87 13.35 -11.57
CA PRO A 209 -4.28 13.46 -11.92
C PRO A 209 -4.85 14.83 -11.56
N SER A 210 -6.01 15.18 -12.13
CA SER A 210 -6.71 16.45 -11.87
C SER A 210 -7.53 16.42 -10.57
N TRP A 211 -6.90 16.05 -9.45
CA TRP A 211 -7.57 15.88 -8.15
C TRP A 211 -7.43 17.07 -7.19
N VAL A 212 -7.01 18.23 -7.70
CA VAL A 212 -7.00 19.48 -6.93
C VAL A 212 -8.41 19.78 -6.38
N GLY A 213 -8.46 20.25 -5.14
CA GLY A 213 -9.68 20.52 -4.37
C GLY A 213 -10.23 19.31 -3.59
N ARG A 214 -9.74 18.09 -3.86
CA ARG A 214 -10.13 16.90 -3.09
C ARG A 214 -9.56 16.95 -1.68
N ARG A 215 -10.28 16.37 -0.72
CA ARG A 215 -9.88 16.30 0.68
C ARG A 215 -9.32 14.92 1.00
N LEU A 216 -8.11 14.88 1.51
CA LEU A 216 -7.47 13.69 2.07
C LEU A 216 -7.89 13.54 3.55
N PRO A 217 -7.83 12.32 4.11
CA PRO A 217 -8.21 12.10 5.50
C PRO A 217 -7.20 12.81 6.38
N THR A 218 -7.67 13.43 7.45
CA THR A 218 -6.83 14.13 8.42
C THR A 218 -7.15 13.64 9.81
N LEU A 219 -6.12 13.43 10.61
CA LEU A 219 -6.25 13.16 12.03
C LEU A 219 -5.29 14.07 12.81
N THR A 220 -5.70 14.41 14.02
CA THR A 220 -4.87 15.04 15.04
C THR A 220 -4.04 13.98 15.77
N THR A 221 -3.03 14.42 16.54
CA THR A 221 -2.24 13.51 17.38
C THR A 221 -3.13 12.78 18.39
N ALA A 222 -4.12 13.48 18.96
CA ALA A 222 -5.01 12.93 19.98
C ALA A 222 -5.95 11.85 19.43
N GLU A 223 -6.28 11.89 18.14
CA GLU A 223 -7.14 10.87 17.52
C GLU A 223 -6.37 9.58 17.19
N LEU A 224 -5.03 9.61 17.19
CA LEU A 224 -4.17 8.43 17.04
C LEU A 224 -3.76 7.77 18.36
N THR A 225 -4.31 8.20 19.50
CA THR A 225 -3.92 7.68 20.82
C THR A 225 -4.12 6.17 20.95
N TRP A 226 -5.11 5.60 20.26
CA TRP A 226 -5.35 4.15 20.24
C TRP A 226 -4.19 3.33 19.65
N LEU A 227 -3.28 3.95 18.89
CA LEU A 227 -2.13 3.26 18.32
C LEU A 227 -1.01 2.97 19.35
N VAL A 228 -0.98 3.69 20.47
CA VAL A 228 0.11 3.66 21.45
C VAL A 228 -0.30 3.16 22.84
N LEU A 229 -1.59 2.95 23.10
CA LEU A 229 -2.10 2.38 24.36
C LEU A 229 -1.91 0.85 24.41
#